data_AF-A0A7J7FNT1-F1
#
_entry.id   AF-A0A7J7FNT1-F1
#
_cell.length_a   1.000
_cell.length_b   1.000
_cell.length_c   1.000
_cell.angle_alpha   90.00
_cell.angle_beta   90.00
_cell.angle_gamma   90.00
#
_symmetry.space_group_name_H-M   'P 1'
#
loop_
_entity.id
_entity.type
_entity.pdbx_description
1 polymer ?
#
loop_
_entity_poly.entity_id
_entity_poly.type
_entity_poly.pdbx_seq_one_letter_code
_entity_poly.pdbx_strand_id
1 'polypeptide(L)' 'MERQGGPRWSGSAPTPEELAPAPVTLAQLLQLVQQGRQLPGLERRHIAATRGEPTASRLPRRPKPWEAAGSADAPAPPP' A
#
# COMPACT_ATOMS: atom_id res chain seq x y z
N MET A 1 -23.56 -1.15 -32.92
CA MET A 1 -24.24 -0.62 -31.72
C MET A 1 -23.47 -1.23 -30.56
N GLU A 2 -22.77 -0.53 -29.67
CA GLU A 2 -22.80 0.86 -29.21
C GLU A 2 -21.42 1.26 -28.66
N ARG A 3 -21.17 2.58 -28.64
CA ARG A 3 -19.95 3.22 -28.15
C ARG A 3 -20.07 3.46 -26.66
N GLN A 4 -19.05 3.09 -25.88
CA GLN A 4 -18.92 3.55 -24.49
C GLN A 4 -17.52 4.12 -24.33
N GLY A 5 -17.44 5.45 -24.36
CA GLY A 5 -16.21 6.18 -24.11
C GLY A 5 -15.77 5.96 -22.67
N GLY A 6 -14.53 5.49 -22.50
CA GLY A 6 -13.89 5.46 -21.19
C GLY A 6 -13.79 6.88 -20.61
N PRO A 7 -13.82 7.04 -19.27
CA PRO A 7 -13.71 8.35 -18.66
C PRO A 7 -12.37 8.97 -19.06
N ARG A 8 -12.45 10.03 -19.86
CA ARG A 8 -11.34 10.89 -20.24
C ARG A 8 -10.80 11.52 -18.96
N TRP A 9 -9.76 10.92 -18.40
CA TRP A 9 -9.02 11.45 -17.24
C TRP A 9 -8.40 12.79 -17.65
N SER A 10 -9.16 13.87 -17.49
CA SER A 10 -8.66 15.24 -17.61
C SER A 10 -8.28 15.71 -16.20
N GLY A 11 -7.35 14.98 -15.58
CA GLY A 11 -6.61 15.51 -14.44
C GLY A 11 -5.37 16.17 -15.01
N SER A 12 -5.25 17.49 -14.87
CA SER A 12 -4.00 18.19 -15.14
C SER A 12 -2.91 17.50 -14.30
N ALA A 13 -1.96 16.83 -14.96
CA ALA A 13 -0.80 16.32 -14.27
C ALA A 13 -0.05 17.54 -13.73
N PRO A 14 0.21 17.64 -12.41
CA PRO A 14 1.05 18.72 -11.89
C PRO A 14 2.40 18.67 -12.61
N THR A 15 2.82 19.81 -13.15
CA THR A 15 4.12 19.96 -13.82
C THR A 15 5.25 19.62 -12.83
N PRO A 16 6.33 18.94 -13.26
CA PRO A 16 7.42 18.53 -12.37
C PRO A 16 8.04 19.65 -11.53
N GLU A 17 7.96 20.90 -11.98
CA GLU A 17 8.44 22.08 -11.23
C GLU A 17 7.59 22.43 -10.00
N GLU A 18 6.30 22.08 -9.96
CA GLU A 18 5.43 22.30 -8.79
C GLU A 18 5.67 21.27 -7.66
N LEU A 19 6.37 20.19 -8.00
CA LEU A 19 6.65 19.04 -7.14
C LEU A 19 8.06 19.01 -6.56
N ALA A 20 8.92 19.99 -6.88
CA ALA A 20 10.26 20.04 -6.33
C ALA A 20 10.18 20.18 -4.79
N PRO A 21 10.61 19.17 -4.01
CA PRO A 21 10.52 19.23 -2.56
C PRO A 21 11.45 20.36 -2.08
N ALA A 22 10.88 21.40 -1.47
CA ALA A 22 11.67 22.35 -0.71
C ALA A 22 12.34 21.59 0.46
N PRO A 23 13.67 21.69 0.64
CA PRO A 23 14.34 20.99 1.72
C PRO A 23 13.83 21.52 3.08
N VAL A 24 13.34 20.62 3.93
CA VAL A 24 12.89 20.95 5.29
C VAL A 24 13.97 20.60 6.31
N THR A 25 14.07 21.41 7.35
CA THR A 25 14.94 21.10 8.49
C THR A 25 14.32 20.03 9.39
N LEU A 26 15.16 19.32 10.16
CA LEU A 26 14.69 18.30 11.11
C LEU A 26 13.70 18.87 12.14
N ALA A 27 13.95 20.08 12.65
CA ALA A 27 13.07 20.72 13.62
C ALA A 27 11.66 20.97 13.04
N GLN A 28 11.59 21.48 11.80
CA GLN A 28 10.31 21.68 11.10
C GLN A 28 9.59 20.36 10.83
N LEU A 29 10.32 19.31 10.45
CA LEU A 29 9.76 17.98 10.26
C LEU A 29 9.08 17.48 11.54
N LEU A 30 9.75 17.60 12.69
CA LEU A 30 9.19 17.18 13.98
C LEU A 30 7.93 17.97 14.36
N GLN A 31 7.89 19.28 14.07
CA GLN A 31 6.70 20.09 14.30
C GLN A 31 5.53 19.65 13.42
N LEU A 32 5.77 19.40 12.13
CA LEU A 32 4.74 18.95 11.19
C LEU A 32 4.14 17.60 11.60
N VAL A 33 5.00 16.66 12.03
CA VAL A 33 4.57 15.34 12.52
C VAL A 33 3.71 15.46 13.77
N GLN A 34 4.14 16.26 14.77
CA GLN A 34 3.36 16.48 15.99
C GLN A 34 2.01 17.14 15.72
N GLN A 35 1.93 18.00 14.71
CA GLN A 35 0.69 18.66 14.31
C GLN A 35 -0.19 17.81 13.38
N GLY A 36 0.26 16.63 12.97
CA GLY A 36 -0.42 15.79 11.98
C GLY A 36 -0.55 16.46 10.60
N ARG A 37 0.34 17.40 10.26
CA ARG A 37 0.36 18.09 8.97
C ARG A 37 1.12 17.29 7.93
N GLN A 38 0.76 17.48 6.66
CA GLN A 38 1.46 16.85 5.54
C GLN A 38 2.88 17.43 5.38
N LEU A 39 3.79 16.58 4.90
CA LEU A 39 5.15 16.98 4.58
C LEU A 39 5.20 17.61 3.19
N PRO A 40 5.93 18.73 3.00
CA PRO A 40 6.19 19.29 1.69
C PRO A 40 6.86 18.28 0.76
N GLY A 41 6.43 18.23 -0.51
CA GLY A 41 6.96 17.33 -1.51
C GLY A 41 6.59 15.85 -1.33
N LEU A 42 5.72 15.54 -0.36
CA LEU A 42 5.25 14.17 -0.14
C LEU A 42 3.93 13.94 -0.87
N GLU A 43 3.98 13.18 -1.96
CA GLU A 43 2.78 12.86 -2.73
C GLU A 43 1.88 11.86 -2.00
N ARG A 44 0.60 12.23 -1.85
CA ARG A 44 -0.45 11.29 -1.44
C ARG A 44 -0.91 10.51 -2.65
N ARG A 45 -0.51 9.24 -2.72
CA ARG A 45 -1.02 8.33 -3.74
C ARG A 45 -2.53 8.17 -3.60
N HIS A 46 -3.25 8.29 -4.72
CA HIS A 46 -4.66 7.98 -4.82
C HIS A 46 -4.86 6.46 -4.85
N ILE A 47 -4.65 5.82 -3.69
CA ILE A 47 -4.82 4.37 -3.55
C ILE A 47 -6.30 4.09 -3.26
N ALA A 48 -7.00 3.57 -4.26
CA ALA A 48 -8.30 2.94 -4.07
C ALA A 48 -8.10 1.46 -3.76
N ALA A 49 -8.86 0.93 -2.81
CA ALA A 49 -8.94 -0.52 -2.62
C ALA A 49 -9.54 -1.12 -3.90
N THR A 50 -8.70 -1.73 -4.73
CA THR A 50 -9.13 -2.65 -5.77
C THR A 50 -9.75 -3.83 -5.04
N ARG A 51 -11.08 -3.83 -4.89
CA ARG A 51 -11.89 -4.90 -4.27
C ARG A 51 -11.87 -6.20 -5.09
N GLY A 52 -10.73 -6.52 -5.70
CA GLY A 52 -10.51 -7.77 -6.42
C GLY A 52 -10.25 -8.92 -5.47
N GLU A 53 -10.15 -10.12 -6.03
CA GLU A 53 -9.82 -11.32 -5.27
C GLU A 53 -8.49 -11.11 -4.50
N PRO A 54 -8.47 -11.42 -3.19
CA PRO A 54 -7.31 -11.20 -2.35
C PRO A 54 -6.07 -11.86 -2.93
N THR A 55 -4.99 -11.08 -3.02
CA THR A 55 -3.72 -11.38 -3.68
C THR A 55 -3.15 -12.73 -3.23
N ALA A 56 -2.27 -13.30 -4.07
CA ALA A 56 -1.55 -14.58 -3.96
C ALA A 56 -1.13 -15.09 -2.55
N SER A 57 -1.08 -14.23 -1.53
CA SER A 57 -0.99 -14.62 -0.11
C SER A 57 -2.10 -15.57 0.37
N ARG A 58 -3.26 -15.63 -0.30
CA ARG A 58 -4.30 -16.65 -0.01
C ARG A 58 -4.12 -17.96 -0.76
N LEU A 59 -3.17 -18.04 -1.70
CA LEU A 59 -2.87 -19.31 -2.34
C LEU A 59 -2.16 -20.23 -1.34
N PRO A 60 -2.48 -21.53 -1.33
CA PRO A 60 -1.74 -22.48 -0.53
C PRO A 60 -0.26 -22.43 -0.92
N ARG A 61 0.58 -21.93 0.00
CA ARG A 61 2.02 -21.87 -0.21
C ARG A 61 2.65 -23.19 0.18
N ARG A 62 3.68 -23.60 -0.55
CA ARG A 62 4.52 -24.72 -0.13
C ARG A 62 5.15 -24.37 1.23
N PRO A 63 5.01 -25.22 2.26
CA PRO A 63 5.64 -24.96 3.55
C PRO A 63 7.15 -24.97 3.37
N LYS A 64 7.83 -24.10 4.12
CA LYS A 64 9.29 -24.05 4.15
C LYS A 64 9.80 -25.31 4.85
N PRO A 65 11.02 -25.78 4.53
CA PRO A 65 11.53 -27.04 5.07
C PRO A 65 11.61 -27.07 6.60
N TRP A 66 11.78 -25.93 7.26
CA TRP A 66 11.76 -25.83 8.73
C TRP A 66 10.35 -25.82 9.33
N GLU A 67 9.29 -25.65 8.54
CA GLU A 67 7.90 -25.72 9.02
C GLU A 67 7.39 -27.16 9.09
N ALA A 68 7.97 -28.08 8.31
CA ALA A 68 7.56 -29.49 8.27
C ALA A 68 8.04 -30.31 9.47
N ALA A 69 9.08 -29.86 10.18
CA ALA A 69 9.68 -30.61 11.29
C ALA A 69 8.88 -30.55 12.61
N GLY A 70 7.87 -29.67 12.71
CA GLY A 70 7.13 -29.41 13.96
C GLY A 70 5.75 -30.06 14.08
N SER A 71 5.27 -30.82 13.08
CA SER A 71 3.90 -31.38 13.07
C SER A 71 3.77 -32.80 13.64
N ALA A 72 4.84 -33.37 14.21
CA ALA A 72 4.80 -34.74 14.74
C ALA A 72 4.28 -34.85 16.19
N ASP A 73 4.05 -33.73 16.89
CA ASP A 73 3.72 -33.75 18.32
C ASP A 73 2.52 -32.84 18.64
N ALA A 74 1.35 -33.14 18.06
CA ALA A 74 0.09 -32.61 18.53
C ALA A 74 -0.82 -33.80 18.89
N PRO A 75 -1.05 -34.11 20.18
CA PRO A 75 -1.98 -35.16 20.56
C PRO A 75 -3.39 -34.78 20.09
N ALA A 76 -4.09 -35.75 19.49
CA ALA A 76 -5.46 -35.58 19.02
C ALA A 76 -6.37 -35.12 20.17
N PRO A 77 -7.32 -34.19 19.92
CA PRO A 77 -8.26 -33.77 20.96
C PRO A 77 -9.16 -34.96 21.38
N PRO A 78 -9.54 -35.05 22.67
CA PRO A 78 -10.38 -36.13 23.17
C PRO A 78 -11.79 -36.09 22.57
N PRO A 79 -12.52 -37.23 22.56
CA PRO A 79 -13.84 -37.37 21.96
C PRO A 79 -14.93 -36.52 22.63
#